data_AF-A0A0D6M197-F1
#
_entry.id   AF-A0A0D6M197-F1
#
_cell.length_a   1.000
_cell.length_b   1.000
_cell.length_c   1.000
_cell.angle_alpha   90.00
_cell.angle_beta   90.00
_cell.angle_gamma   90.00
#
_symmetry.space_group_name_H-M   'P 1'
#
loop_
_entity.id
_entity.type
_entity.pdbx_description
1 polymer ?
#
loop_
_entity_poly.entity_id
_entity_poly.type
_entity_poly.pdbx_seq_one_letter_code
_entity_poly.pdbx_strand_id
1 'polypeptide(L)'
;MSKEKFITKEIYKRNIEEALTILRKNLPKTIVAIIPMWHPRLAIEAEYLIGGLKEECWSKEAEVQHLHKITQQYTEANGAYNKKFYASDLFHLSKYGNAVLALHLWNCLLEPAGKKNQKADLSNDGLAVQCPKQLKLQILPP
;
A
#
# COMPACT_ATOMS: atom_id res chain seq x y z
N MET A 1 -17.59 9.83 23.04
CA MET A 1 -16.50 9.70 22.05
C MET A 1 -15.52 10.85 22.30
N SER A 2 -14.27 10.56 22.66
CA SER A 2 -13.22 11.58 22.74
C SER A 2 -13.09 12.28 21.39
N LYS A 3 -12.83 13.59 21.38
CA LYS A 3 -12.47 14.30 20.14
C LYS A 3 -11.07 13.83 19.74
N GLU A 4 -10.98 12.75 18.97
CA GLU A 4 -9.71 12.35 18.36
C GLU A 4 -9.18 13.50 17.52
N LYS A 5 -7.97 13.92 17.84
CA LYS A 5 -7.31 15.04 17.16
C LYS A 5 -6.58 14.47 15.95
N PHE A 6 -7.26 14.42 14.81
CA PHE A 6 -6.64 14.02 13.55
C PHE A 6 -5.42 14.90 13.24
N ILE A 7 -4.36 14.28 12.70
CA ILE A 7 -3.18 15.00 12.23
C ILE A 7 -3.56 15.74 10.96
N THR A 8 -3.27 17.04 10.90
CA THR A 8 -3.50 17.83 9.68
C THR A 8 -2.47 17.48 8.60
N LYS A 9 -2.79 17.74 7.33
CA LYS A 9 -1.88 17.50 6.21
C LYS A 9 -0.54 18.21 6.38
N GLU A 10 -0.56 19.41 6.95
CA GLU A 10 0.62 20.26 7.19
C GLU A 10 1.52 19.63 8.26
N ILE A 11 0.93 19.13 9.34
CA ILE A 11 1.67 18.43 10.40
C ILE A 11 2.24 17.12 9.86
N TYR A 12 1.46 16.34 9.11
CA TYR A 12 1.92 15.10 8.48
C TYR A 12 3.12 15.37 7.57
N LYS A 13 3.02 16.36 6.68
CA LYS A 13 4.10 16.76 5.78
C LYS A 13 5.36 17.16 6.57
N ARG A 14 5.22 18.04 7.56
CA ARG A 14 6.33 18.50 8.39
C ARG A 14 7.05 17.33 9.06
N ASN A 15 6.31 16.38 9.63
CA ASN A 15 6.88 15.22 10.29
C ASN A 15 7.66 14.32 9.31
N ILE A 16 7.16 14.13 8.09
CA ILE A 16 7.86 13.37 7.05
C ILE A 16 9.15 14.08 6.61
N GLU A 17 9.10 15.39 6.37
CA GLU A 17 10.29 16.18 5.98
C GLU A 17 11.38 16.15 7.07
N GLU A 18 10.97 16.26 8.34
CA GLU A 18 11.86 16.14 9.50
C GLU A 18 12.50 14.75 9.57
N ALA A 19 11.72 13.68 9.45
CA ALA A 19 12.22 12.31 9.44
C ALA A 19 13.21 12.06 8.29
N LEU A 20 12.89 12.52 7.08
CA LEU A 20 13.78 12.40 5.92
C LEU A 20 15.09 13.17 6.11
N THR A 21 15.03 14.33 6.77
CA THR A 21 16.22 15.13 7.09
C THR A 21 17.14 14.36 8.05
N ILE A 22 16.57 13.76 9.09
CA ILE A 22 17.32 12.92 10.06
C ILE A 22 17.95 11.72 9.35
N LEU A 23 17.18 11.00 8.52
CA LEU A 23 17.69 9.84 7.79
C LEU A 23 18.83 10.23 6.84
N ARG A 24 18.67 11.29 6.05
CA ARG A 24 19.72 11.76 5.12
C ARG A 24 20.99 12.17 5.84
N LYS A 25 20.87 12.83 7.00
CA LYS A 25 22.02 13.26 7.80
C LYS A 25 22.84 12.09 8.34
N ASN A 26 22.17 11.00 8.74
CA ASN A 26 22.82 9.88 9.41
C ASN A 26 23.11 8.68 8.48
N LEU A 27 22.45 8.60 7.31
CA LEU A 27 22.52 7.48 6.37
C LEU A 27 22.79 7.95 4.93
N PRO A 28 24.00 8.46 4.62
CA PRO A 28 24.29 9.16 3.36
C PRO A 28 24.24 8.30 2.10
N LYS A 29 24.24 6.96 2.23
CA LYS A 29 24.18 6.00 1.11
C LYS A 29 23.02 5.02 1.25
N THR A 30 21.86 5.53 1.65
CA THR A 30 20.65 4.72 1.86
C THR A 30 19.52 5.15 0.92
N ILE A 31 18.78 4.16 0.43
CA ILE A 31 17.52 4.37 -0.28
C ILE A 31 16.41 4.40 0.77
N VAL A 32 15.60 5.46 0.75
CA VAL A 32 14.40 5.56 1.58
C VAL A 32 13.18 5.32 0.68
N ALA A 33 12.43 4.26 0.98
CA ALA A 33 11.14 3.97 0.35
C ALA A 33 10.01 4.33 1.32
N ILE A 34 9.16 5.29 0.94
CA ILE A 34 7.99 5.67 1.72
C ILE A 34 6.80 4.86 1.21
N ILE A 35 6.27 3.96 2.04
CA ILE A 35 5.08 3.18 1.73
C ILE A 35 3.87 3.97 2.26
N PRO A 36 2.95 4.45 1.42
CA PRO A 36 1.81 5.23 1.87
C PRO A 36 0.83 4.36 2.67
N MET A 37 0.09 4.99 3.57
CA MET A 37 -1.07 4.33 4.18
C MET A 37 -2.09 3.99 3.10
N TRP A 38 -2.77 2.88 3.31
CA TRP A 38 -3.81 2.46 2.40
C TRP A 38 -5.07 3.31 2.59
N HIS A 39 -5.93 3.29 1.56
CA HIS A 39 -7.19 3.99 1.67
C HIS A 39 -8.02 3.34 2.80
N PRO A 40 -8.44 4.07 3.86
CA PRO A 40 -9.07 3.49 5.04
C PRO A 40 -10.40 2.77 4.73
N ARG A 41 -11.01 3.12 3.59
CA ARG A 41 -12.19 2.42 3.07
C ARG A 41 -11.96 0.91 2.85
N LEU A 42 -10.73 0.46 2.64
CA LEU A 42 -10.42 -0.97 2.56
C LEU A 42 -10.78 -1.71 3.84
N ALA A 43 -10.46 -1.14 5.00
CA ALA A 43 -10.82 -1.72 6.28
C ALA A 43 -12.33 -1.63 6.54
N ILE A 44 -12.95 -0.50 6.17
CA ILE A 44 -14.40 -0.29 6.35
C ILE A 44 -15.21 -1.29 5.49
N GLU A 45 -14.88 -1.46 4.21
CA GLU A 45 -15.59 -2.40 3.34
C GLU A 45 -15.35 -3.86 3.74
N ALA A 46 -14.16 -4.20 4.23
CA ALA A 46 -13.86 -5.52 4.77
C ALA A 46 -14.79 -5.90 5.92
N GLU A 47 -14.90 -5.01 6.92
CA GLU A 47 -15.80 -5.18 8.06
C GLU A 47 -17.26 -5.27 7.62
N TYR A 48 -17.63 -4.46 6.63
CA TYR A 48 -18.97 -4.40 6.08
C TYR A 48 -19.43 -5.70 5.38
N LEU A 49 -18.59 -6.20 4.46
CA LEU A 49 -18.85 -7.39 3.66
C LEU A 49 -18.86 -8.66 4.51
N ILE A 50 -18.16 -8.69 5.65
CA ILE A 50 -18.10 -9.85 6.53
C ILE A 50 -19.17 -9.81 7.61
N GLY A 51 -19.49 -8.63 8.13
CA GLY A 51 -20.50 -8.43 9.18
C GLY A 51 -21.95 -8.58 8.70
N GLY A 52 -22.19 -8.68 7.38
CA GLY A 52 -23.54 -8.79 6.82
C GLY A 52 -24.35 -7.50 6.96
N LEU A 53 -23.67 -6.36 7.09
CA LEU A 53 -24.31 -5.05 7.15
C LEU A 53 -24.87 -4.69 5.75
N LYS A 54 -26.09 -4.13 5.68
CA LYS A 54 -26.83 -3.88 4.42
C LYS A 54 -26.39 -2.59 3.74
N GLU A 55 -25.66 -2.64 2.61
CA GLU A 55 -25.07 -1.46 1.88
C GLU A 55 -25.66 -0.10 2.29
N GLU A 56 -24.89 0.68 3.06
CA GLU A 56 -25.34 1.98 3.55
C GLU A 56 -25.49 2.96 2.38
N CYS A 57 -26.46 3.88 2.46
CA CYS A 57 -26.84 4.79 1.37
C CYS A 57 -25.67 5.61 0.78
N TRP A 58 -24.60 5.86 1.54
CA TRP A 58 -23.41 6.59 1.07
C TRP A 58 -22.60 5.82 0.02
N SER A 59 -22.72 4.49 -0.04
CA SER A 59 -22.07 3.66 -1.08
C SER A 59 -22.55 3.99 -2.50
N LYS A 60 -23.73 4.62 -2.64
CA LYS A 60 -24.37 4.98 -3.91
C LYS A 60 -23.97 6.36 -4.42
N GLU A 61 -23.24 7.15 -3.64
CA GLU A 61 -22.76 8.45 -4.07
C GLU A 61 -21.70 8.30 -5.18
N ALA A 62 -21.77 9.16 -6.20
CA ALA A 62 -20.89 9.07 -7.37
C ALA A 62 -19.40 9.21 -6.99
N GLU A 63 -19.09 10.03 -5.99
CA GLU A 63 -17.72 10.22 -5.46
C GLU A 63 -17.20 8.95 -4.77
N VAL A 64 -18.11 8.16 -4.19
CA VAL A 64 -17.83 6.94 -3.47
C VAL A 64 -17.71 5.74 -4.42
N GLN A 65 -18.34 5.75 -5.60
CA GLN A 65 -18.19 4.68 -6.58
C GLN A 65 -16.76 4.52 -7.11
N HIS A 66 -16.00 5.62 -7.26
CA HIS A 66 -14.59 5.51 -7.67
C HIS A 66 -13.75 4.74 -6.65
N LEU A 67 -14.05 4.92 -5.36
CA LEU A 67 -13.36 4.24 -4.28
C LEU A 67 -13.65 2.73 -4.24
N HIS A 68 -14.81 2.27 -4.76
CA HIS A 68 -15.09 0.83 -4.91
C HIS A 68 -14.15 0.15 -5.93
N LYS A 69 -13.73 0.87 -6.98
CA LYS A 69 -12.72 0.36 -7.92
C LYS A 69 -11.34 0.19 -7.27
N ILE A 70 -11.04 0.97 -6.23
CA ILE A 70 -9.79 0.83 -5.46
C ILE A 70 -9.86 -0.42 -4.59
N THR A 71 -11.03 -0.71 -4.01
CA THR A 71 -11.21 -1.87 -3.12
C THR A 71 -11.33 -3.19 -3.87
N GLN A 72 -11.71 -3.17 -5.15
CA GLN A 72 -11.73 -4.34 -6.03
C GLN A 72 -10.38 -5.07 -6.15
N GLN A 73 -9.25 -4.38 -5.93
CA GLN A 73 -7.92 -5.02 -5.92
C GLN A 73 -7.70 -5.93 -4.70
N TYR A 74 -8.61 -5.88 -3.73
CA TYR A 74 -8.53 -6.54 -2.44
C TYR A 74 -9.73 -7.47 -2.18
N THR A 75 -10.60 -7.62 -3.17
CA THR A 75 -11.74 -8.55 -3.19
C THR A 75 -11.47 -9.68 -4.18
N GLU A 76 -12.19 -10.79 -4.04
CA GLU A 76 -12.16 -11.91 -4.97
C GLU A 76 -12.80 -11.51 -6.31
N ALA A 77 -12.60 -12.32 -7.36
CA ALA A 77 -13.12 -12.05 -8.71
C ALA A 77 -14.65 -11.88 -8.79
N ASN A 78 -15.38 -12.40 -7.80
CA ASN A 78 -16.83 -12.25 -7.65
C ASN A 78 -17.24 -11.00 -6.82
N GLY A 79 -16.28 -10.14 -6.45
CA GLY A 79 -16.48 -8.97 -5.59
C GLY A 79 -16.57 -9.29 -4.10
N ALA A 80 -16.45 -10.56 -3.70
CA ALA A 80 -16.50 -10.97 -2.30
C ALA A 80 -15.22 -10.61 -1.56
N TYR A 81 -15.33 -10.46 -0.25
CA TYR A 81 -14.18 -10.17 0.59
C TYR A 81 -13.11 -11.28 0.56
N ASN A 82 -11.85 -10.91 0.30
CA ASN A 82 -10.73 -11.86 0.32
C ASN A 82 -10.26 -12.14 1.76
N LYS A 83 -10.84 -13.17 2.39
CA LYS A 83 -10.53 -13.59 3.76
C LYS A 83 -9.09 -14.04 3.98
N LYS A 84 -8.35 -14.35 2.92
CA LYS A 84 -6.94 -14.73 3.02
C LYS A 84 -6.02 -13.52 3.07
N PHE A 85 -6.44 -12.38 2.54
CA PHE A 85 -5.62 -11.19 2.43
C PHE A 85 -5.41 -10.48 3.77
N TYR A 86 -6.45 -10.44 4.61
CA TYR A 86 -6.43 -9.73 5.89
C TYR A 86 -6.32 -10.68 7.09
N ALA A 87 -5.88 -10.13 8.22
CA ALA A 87 -5.88 -10.80 9.51
C ALA A 87 -7.32 -10.95 10.06
N SER A 88 -7.46 -11.66 11.17
CA SER A 88 -8.77 -11.93 11.80
C SER A 88 -9.50 -10.67 12.29
N ASP A 89 -8.78 -9.56 12.49
CA ASP A 89 -9.35 -8.27 12.89
C ASP A 89 -9.82 -7.39 11.72
N LEU A 90 -9.65 -7.87 10.48
CA LEU A 90 -10.10 -7.20 9.25
C LEU A 90 -9.45 -5.84 8.98
N PHE A 91 -8.44 -5.47 9.76
CA PHE A 91 -7.73 -4.21 9.67
C PHE A 91 -6.27 -4.45 9.27
N HIS A 92 -5.60 -5.37 9.96
CA HIS A 92 -4.24 -5.72 9.62
C HIS A 92 -4.19 -6.70 8.44
N LEU A 93 -3.06 -6.72 7.76
CA LEU A 93 -2.78 -7.74 6.76
C LEU A 93 -2.49 -9.09 7.39
N SER A 94 -2.92 -10.15 6.71
CA SER A 94 -2.45 -11.50 7.04
C SER A 94 -0.99 -11.68 6.64
N LYS A 95 -0.40 -12.84 7.00
CA LYS A 95 0.90 -13.24 6.46
C LYS A 95 0.92 -13.27 4.93
N TYR A 96 -0.18 -13.71 4.31
CA TYR A 96 -0.33 -13.76 2.86
C TYR A 96 -0.43 -12.35 2.26
N GLY A 97 -1.28 -11.47 2.80
CA GLY A 97 -1.40 -10.09 2.31
C GLY A 97 -0.09 -9.30 2.40
N ASN A 98 0.66 -9.46 3.49
CA ASN A 98 2.01 -8.89 3.63
C ASN A 98 2.98 -9.44 2.56
N ALA A 99 2.93 -10.74 2.26
CA ALA A 99 3.81 -11.36 1.28
C ALA A 99 3.54 -10.85 -0.15
N VAL A 100 2.27 -10.69 -0.52
CA VAL A 100 1.88 -10.12 -1.82
C VAL A 100 2.38 -8.67 -1.94
N LEU A 101 2.14 -7.83 -0.92
CA LEU A 101 2.64 -6.45 -0.93
C LEU A 101 4.17 -6.40 -1.05
N ALA A 102 4.88 -7.24 -0.31
CA ALA A 102 6.33 -7.31 -0.35
C ALA A 102 6.87 -7.72 -1.72
N LEU A 103 6.20 -8.66 -2.40
CA LEU A 103 6.55 -9.09 -3.76
C LEU A 103 6.42 -7.94 -4.78
N HIS A 104 5.34 -7.18 -4.74
CA HIS A 104 5.17 -6.00 -5.59
C HIS A 104 6.20 -4.92 -5.31
N LEU A 105 6.46 -4.64 -4.03
CA LEU A 105 7.48 -3.66 -3.63
C LEU A 105 8.87 -4.09 -4.11
N TRP A 106 9.23 -5.36 -3.92
CA TRP A 106 10.51 -5.90 -4.35
C TRP A 106 10.73 -5.73 -5.85
N ASN A 107 9.75 -6.12 -6.67
CA ASN A 107 9.83 -5.96 -8.12
C ASN A 107 9.92 -4.48 -8.53
N CYS A 108 9.16 -3.60 -7.87
CA CYS A 108 9.23 -2.15 -8.08
C CYS A 108 10.60 -1.54 -7.70
N LEU A 109 11.26 -2.05 -6.66
CA LEU A 109 12.60 -1.59 -6.28
C LEU A 109 13.64 -1.87 -7.37
N LEU A 110 13.51 -2.97 -8.09
CA LEU A 110 14.41 -3.39 -9.18
C LEU A 110 14.16 -2.68 -10.51
N GLU A 111 13.04 -1.98 -10.65
CA GLU A 111 12.76 -1.16 -11.83
C GLU A 111 13.63 0.13 -11.85
N PRO A 112 14.00 0.62 -13.05
CA PRO A 112 14.80 1.84 -13.17
C PRO A 112 14.17 3.06 -12.48
N ALA A 113 15.00 3.94 -11.93
CA ALA A 113 14.55 5.21 -11.37
C ALA A 113 13.78 6.02 -12.44
N GLY A 114 12.64 6.60 -12.05
CA GLY A 114 11.75 7.33 -12.97
C GLY A 114 10.84 6.44 -13.84
N LYS A 115 11.03 5.12 -13.84
CA LYS A 115 10.19 4.15 -14.58
C LYS A 115 9.56 3.10 -13.66
N LYS A 116 9.40 3.44 -12.38
CA LYS A 116 8.79 2.55 -11.39
C LYS A 116 7.29 2.44 -11.64
N ASN A 117 6.76 1.23 -11.55
CA ASN A 117 5.34 0.96 -11.62
C ASN A 117 4.62 1.73 -10.51
N GLN A 118 3.56 2.44 -10.90
CA GLN A 118 2.74 3.26 -10.01
C GLN A 118 1.49 2.53 -9.50
N LYS A 119 1.26 1.29 -9.94
CA LYS A 119 0.08 0.49 -9.60
C LYS A 119 0.47 -0.94 -9.26
N ALA A 120 0.29 -1.33 -8.00
CA ALA A 120 0.41 -2.73 -7.57
C ALA A 120 -0.95 -3.41 -7.68
N ASP A 121 -1.05 -4.47 -8.46
CA ASP A 121 -2.24 -5.32 -8.51
C ASP A 121 -2.14 -6.40 -7.42
N LEU A 122 -2.63 -6.07 -6.23
CA LEU A 122 -2.54 -6.93 -5.05
C LEU A 122 -3.47 -8.15 -5.09
N SER A 123 -4.28 -8.28 -6.15
CA SER A 123 -5.06 -9.48 -6.42
C SER A 123 -4.25 -10.57 -7.14
N ASN A 124 -3.08 -10.21 -7.71
CA ASN A 124 -2.24 -11.10 -8.50
C ASN A 124 -1.01 -11.57 -7.72
N ASP A 125 -1.14 -12.70 -7.04
CA ASP A 125 -0.05 -13.39 -6.34
C ASP A 125 0.79 -14.30 -7.24
N GLY A 126 0.43 -14.43 -8.52
CA GLY A 126 1.17 -15.19 -9.53
C GLY A 126 2.38 -14.46 -10.12
N LEU A 127 2.70 -13.26 -9.63
CA LEU A 127 3.81 -12.47 -10.11
C LEU A 127 5.15 -13.16 -9.81
N ALA A 128 5.98 -13.36 -10.83
CA ALA A 128 7.32 -13.90 -10.62
C ALA A 128 8.20 -12.91 -9.83
N VAL A 129 8.92 -13.41 -8.83
CA VAL A 129 9.92 -12.62 -8.10
C VAL A 129 11.08 -12.29 -9.04
N GLN A 130 11.39 -10.99 -9.18
CA GLN A 130 12.52 -10.56 -10.00
C GLN A 130 13.83 -10.70 -9.24
N CYS A 131 14.87 -11.18 -9.92
CA CYS A 131 16.21 -11.21 -9.36
C CYS A 131 16.98 -9.94 -9.79
N PRO A 132 17.77 -9.33 -8.90
CA PRO A 132 18.67 -8.26 -9.28
C PRO A 132 19.61 -8.73 -10.39
N LYS A 133 19.70 -7.96 -11.48
CA LYS A 133 20.70 -8.22 -12.52
C LYS A 133 22.08 -7.91 -11.94
N GLN A 134 23.08 -8.72 -12.26
CA GLN A 134 24.47 -8.43 -11.89
C GLN A 134 24.85 -7.05 -12.43
N LEU A 135 25.18 -6.14 -11.52
CA LEU A 135 25.78 -4.87 -11.87
C LEU A 135 27.19 -5.16 -12.38
N LYS A 136 27.43 -4.95 -13.68
CA LYS A 136 28.80 -4.71 -14.15
C LYS A 136 29.21 -3.37 -13.58
N LEU A 137 29.99 -3.39 -12.49
CA LEU A 137 30.62 -2.21 -11.93
C LEU A 137 31.49 -1.58 -13.03
N GLN A 138 30.96 -0.58 -13.72
CA GLN A 138 31.79 0.39 -14.41
C GLN A 138 32.40 1.24 -13.30
N ILE A 139 33.59 0.86 -12.88
CA ILE A 139 34.43 1.70 -12.04
C ILE A 139 34.69 2.95 -12.91
N LEU A 140 34.02 4.06 -12.58
CA LEU A 140 34.37 5.34 -13.16
C LEU A 140 35.83 5.62 -12.76
N PRO A 141 36.71 5.97 -13.72
CA PRO A 141 38.08 6.34 -13.38
C PRO A 141 38.08 7.55 -12.43
N PRO A 142 39.12 7.66 -11.57
CA PRO A 142 39.23 8.70 -10.55
C PRO A 142 39.24 10.12 -11.13
#